data_AF-A0A542RHW4-F1
#
_entry.id   AF-A0A542RHW4-F1
#
_cell.length_a   1.000
_cell.length_b   1.000
_cell.length_c   1.000
_cell.angle_alpha   90.00
_cell.angle_beta   90.00
_cell.angle_gamma   90.00
#
_symmetry.space_group_name_H-M   'P 1'
#
loop_
_entity.id
_entity.type
_entity.pdbx_description
1 polymer ?
#
loop_
_entity_poly.entity_id
_entity_poly.type
_entity_poly.pdbx_seq_one_letter_code
_entity_poly.pdbx_strand_id
1 'polypeptide(L)'
;MFKKALIILTLSSVVAVPSVAAKAQGAALPLQEKAPASTKTIIKNAAFGQEVWVMLGSPIPTGWVVIRSSGNMNLIKDMNNAPAGYEVWVMLGSPIPDGWVVIRSSGTMNQIKNLNNAPSGQEVWVMLGSPIPDGWVIVRSSGTMNLIKRIG
;
A
#
# COMPACT_ATOMS: atom_id res chain seq x y z
N MET A 1 -29.78 56.00 -22.97
CA MET A 1 -29.88 55.60 -21.55
C MET A 1 -28.96 54.41 -21.32
N PHE A 2 -27.80 54.64 -20.72
CA PHE A 2 -26.74 53.65 -20.56
C PHE A 2 -26.77 53.10 -19.12
N LYS A 3 -26.90 51.78 -18.96
CA LYS A 3 -26.71 51.08 -17.68
C LYS A 3 -25.21 50.86 -17.47
N LYS A 4 -24.63 51.51 -16.46
CA LYS A 4 -23.21 51.34 -16.08
C LYS A 4 -23.09 50.27 -15.01
N ALA A 5 -22.28 49.26 -15.29
CA ALA A 5 -21.81 48.27 -14.32
C ALA A 5 -20.76 48.92 -13.40
N LEU A 6 -20.89 48.68 -12.09
CA LEU A 6 -19.96 49.13 -11.06
C LEU A 6 -18.85 48.08 -10.91
N ILE A 7 -17.64 48.41 -11.35
CA ILE A 7 -16.42 47.61 -11.16
C ILE A 7 -15.74 48.10 -9.88
N ILE A 8 -15.63 47.24 -8.87
CA ILE A 8 -14.91 47.53 -7.62
C ILE A 8 -13.43 47.17 -7.84
N LEU A 9 -12.59 48.19 -8.01
CA LEU A 9 -11.13 48.09 -7.95
C LEU A 9 -10.69 48.24 -6.50
N THR A 10 -10.14 47.20 -5.89
CA THR A 10 -9.49 47.30 -4.58
C THR A 10 -8.05 47.77 -4.78
N LEU A 11 -7.70 48.92 -4.19
CA LEU A 11 -6.33 49.42 -4.17
C LEU A 11 -5.49 48.61 -3.19
N SER A 12 -4.36 48.10 -3.69
CA SER A 12 -3.29 47.51 -2.88
C SER A 12 -2.48 48.63 -2.21
N SER A 13 -2.42 48.62 -0.89
CA SER A 13 -1.52 49.50 -0.13
C SER A 13 -0.16 48.81 0.07
N VAL A 14 0.91 49.43 -0.42
CA VAL A 14 2.30 49.06 -0.14
C VAL A 14 2.68 49.72 1.19
N VAL A 15 3.04 48.92 2.19
CA VAL A 15 3.64 49.45 3.43
C VAL A 15 5.17 49.42 3.28
N ALA A 16 5.80 50.59 3.28
CA ALA A 16 7.24 50.73 3.37
C ALA A 16 7.69 50.43 4.81
N VAL A 17 8.65 49.53 4.97
CA VAL A 17 9.27 49.19 6.26
C VAL A 17 10.63 49.91 6.34
N PRO A 18 10.95 50.68 7.39
CA PRO A 18 12.29 51.24 7.54
C PRO A 18 13.28 50.14 7.96
N SER A 19 14.43 50.10 7.28
CA SER A 19 15.56 49.23 7.65
C SER A 19 16.22 49.74 8.93
N VAL A 20 16.20 48.93 9.99
CA VAL A 20 17.03 49.13 11.19
C VAL A 20 18.17 48.12 11.16
N ALA A 21 19.40 48.63 11.21
CA ALA A 21 20.63 47.87 11.18
C ALA A 21 20.84 47.05 12.47
N ALA A 22 21.39 45.85 12.28
CA ALA A 22 21.50 44.77 13.24
C ALA A 22 22.46 45.03 14.43
N LYS A 23 22.09 44.51 15.60
CA LYS A 23 23.02 43.96 16.58
C LYS A 23 22.67 42.49 16.81
N ALA A 24 23.63 41.62 16.52
CA ALA A 24 23.53 40.18 16.69
C ALA A 24 23.70 39.81 18.16
N GLN A 25 22.62 39.36 18.79
CA GLN A 25 22.63 38.60 20.03
C GLN A 25 21.86 37.31 19.76
N GLY A 26 22.55 36.17 19.90
CA GLY A 26 22.08 34.85 19.53
C GLY A 26 20.76 34.47 20.20
N ALA A 27 19.75 34.22 19.37
CA ALA A 27 18.56 33.48 19.76
C ALA A 27 18.51 32.26 18.84
N ALA A 28 18.66 31.07 19.43
CA ALA A 28 18.53 29.80 18.74
C ALA A 28 17.16 29.74 18.05
N LEU A 29 17.16 29.37 16.76
CA LEU A 29 15.95 29.04 16.02
C LEU A 29 15.20 27.94 16.79
N PRO A 30 13.88 28.03 17.00
CA PRO A 30 13.13 26.91 17.54
C PRO A 30 13.33 25.72 16.61
N LEU A 31 13.91 24.65 17.15
CA LEU A 31 14.04 23.37 16.47
C LEU A 31 12.65 22.99 15.95
N GLN A 32 12.59 22.81 14.63
CA GLN A 32 11.46 22.20 13.93
C GLN A 32 11.08 20.93 14.70
N GLU A 33 9.90 20.93 15.31
CA GLU A 33 9.39 19.77 16.03
C GLU A 33 9.39 18.60 15.05
N LYS A 34 10.26 17.62 15.35
CA LYS A 34 10.38 16.37 14.61
C LYS A 34 8.97 15.79 14.47
N ALA A 35 8.55 15.55 13.23
CA ALA A 35 7.27 14.91 12.93
C ALA A 35 7.03 13.74 13.90
N PRO A 36 5.80 13.57 14.43
CA PRO A 36 5.51 12.51 15.38
C PRO A 36 6.00 11.21 14.77
N ALA A 37 6.91 10.53 15.48
CA ALA A 37 7.42 9.23 15.06
C ALA A 37 6.21 8.36 14.73
N SER A 38 6.19 7.77 13.52
CA SER A 38 5.13 6.83 13.11
C SER A 38 4.86 5.87 14.25
N THR A 39 3.70 6.01 14.90
CA THR A 39 3.25 5.07 15.92
C THR A 39 3.25 3.71 15.25
N LYS A 40 4.22 2.87 15.61
CA LYS A 40 4.32 1.51 15.11
C LYS A 40 3.06 0.80 15.60
N THR A 41 2.08 0.60 14.71
CA THR A 41 0.90 -0.19 15.02
C THR A 41 1.37 -1.61 15.33
N ILE A 42 1.42 -1.96 16.61
CA ILE A 42 1.77 -3.30 17.05
C ILE A 42 0.49 -4.12 16.96
N ILE A 43 0.29 -4.79 15.82
CA ILE A 43 -0.78 -5.77 15.68
C ILE A 43 -0.25 -7.10 16.22
N LYS A 44 -0.85 -7.61 17.30
CA LYS A 44 -0.55 -8.92 17.88
C LYS A 44 -1.82 -9.76 17.89
N ASN A 45 -1.70 -11.05 17.58
CA ASN A 45 -2.77 -12.04 17.67
C ASN A 45 -4.03 -11.69 16.87
N ALA A 46 -3.85 -11.07 15.70
CA ALA A 46 -4.98 -10.80 14.84
C ALA A 46 -5.58 -12.10 14.29
N ALA A 47 -6.90 -12.10 14.15
CA ALA A 47 -7.62 -13.20 13.53
C ALA A 47 -7.53 -13.10 12.00
N PHE A 48 -7.62 -14.25 11.32
CA PHE A 48 -7.77 -14.29 9.87
C PHE A 48 -8.86 -13.32 9.41
N GLY A 49 -8.54 -12.50 8.43
CA GLY A 49 -9.45 -11.54 7.83
C GLY A 49 -9.66 -10.26 8.63
N GLN A 50 -8.98 -10.07 9.77
CA GLN A 50 -8.99 -8.80 10.48
C GLN A 50 -8.42 -7.68 9.59
N GLU A 51 -9.08 -6.52 9.60
CA GLU A 51 -8.70 -5.37 8.78
C GLU A 51 -8.31 -4.17 9.64
N VAL A 52 -7.27 -3.45 9.23
CA VAL A 52 -6.75 -2.27 9.95
C VAL A 52 -6.34 -1.19 8.96
N TRP A 53 -6.69 0.06 9.24
CA TRP A 53 -6.17 1.21 8.49
C TRP A 53 -4.79 1.61 9.02
N VAL A 54 -3.82 1.75 8.11
CA VAL A 54 -2.46 2.19 8.41
C VAL A 54 -2.07 3.35 7.49
N MET A 55 -1.20 4.24 7.98
CA MET A 55 -0.67 5.34 7.16
C MET A 55 0.15 4.81 5.98
N LEU A 56 0.09 5.50 4.84
CA LEU A 56 0.89 5.18 3.67
C LEU A 56 2.38 5.20 4.03
N GLY A 57 3.14 4.20 3.55
CA GLY A 57 4.55 4.01 3.90
C GLY A 57 4.80 3.28 5.21
N SER A 58 3.75 2.94 5.99
CA SER A 58 3.91 2.04 7.14
C SER A 58 4.36 0.64 6.69
N PRO A 59 5.23 -0.05 7.46
CA PRO A 59 5.57 -1.43 7.16
C PRO A 59 4.33 -2.32 7.27
N ILE A 60 4.12 -3.18 6.28
CA ILE A 60 3.04 -4.18 6.31
C ILE A 60 3.54 -5.41 7.06
N PRO A 61 2.83 -5.91 8.09
CA PRO A 61 3.24 -7.11 8.81
C PRO A 61 3.30 -8.35 7.90
N THR A 62 4.14 -9.33 8.26
CA THR A 62 4.19 -10.61 7.57
C THR A 62 2.81 -11.29 7.59
N GLY A 63 2.39 -11.84 6.46
CA GLY A 63 1.08 -12.46 6.31
C GLY A 63 -0.06 -11.47 6.09
N TRP A 64 0.19 -10.16 6.07
CA TRP A 64 -0.82 -9.14 5.79
C TRP A 64 -0.71 -8.64 4.35
N VAL A 65 -1.85 -8.21 3.81
CA VAL A 65 -1.94 -7.68 2.44
C VAL A 65 -2.69 -6.35 2.42
N VAL A 66 -2.47 -5.52 1.41
CA VAL A 66 -3.22 -4.27 1.19
C VAL A 66 -4.42 -4.56 0.28
N ILE A 67 -5.63 -4.36 0.78
CA ILE A 67 -6.87 -4.63 0.03
C ILE A 67 -7.56 -3.38 -0.51
N ARG A 68 -7.21 -2.20 0.02
CA ARG A 68 -7.75 -0.91 -0.41
C ARG A 68 -6.78 0.22 -0.02
N SER A 69 -6.75 1.28 -0.82
CA SER A 69 -6.08 2.54 -0.47
C SER A 69 -7.06 3.70 -0.55
N SER A 70 -6.92 4.68 0.34
CA SER A 70 -7.74 5.89 0.37
C SER A 70 -6.92 7.07 0.89
N GLY A 71 -6.63 8.04 0.03
CA GLY A 71 -5.77 9.17 0.35
C GLY A 71 -4.40 8.70 0.88
N ASN A 72 -4.05 9.12 2.10
CA ASN A 72 -2.78 8.78 2.76
C ASN A 72 -2.86 7.51 3.62
N MET A 73 -3.86 6.65 3.39
CA MET A 73 -4.11 5.46 4.20
C MET A 73 -4.26 4.19 3.34
N ASN A 74 -3.81 3.07 3.88
CA ASN A 74 -4.00 1.73 3.33
C ASN A 74 -4.84 0.89 4.31
N LEU A 75 -5.85 0.19 3.80
CA LEU A 75 -6.56 -0.84 4.54
C LEU A 75 -5.84 -2.16 4.30
N ILE A 76 -5.29 -2.71 5.38
CA ILE A 76 -4.58 -3.99 5.35
C ILE A 76 -5.42 -5.09 5.99
N LYS A 77 -5.25 -6.32 5.52
CA LYS A 77 -5.99 -7.50 5.97
C LYS A 77 -5.05 -8.62 6.36
N ASP A 78 -5.32 -9.28 7.49
CA ASP A 78 -4.59 -10.45 7.93
C ASP A 78 -4.96 -11.68 7.08
N MET A 79 -3.97 -12.30 6.44
CA MET A 79 -4.12 -13.53 5.66
C MET A 79 -3.52 -14.77 6.33
N ASN A 80 -3.00 -14.63 7.55
CA ASN A 80 -2.54 -15.77 8.32
C ASN A 80 -3.69 -16.74 8.61
N ASN A 81 -3.41 -18.04 8.53
CA ASN A 81 -4.39 -19.12 8.70
C ASN A 81 -5.58 -19.10 7.72
N ALA A 82 -5.46 -18.39 6.58
CA ALA A 82 -6.46 -18.47 5.53
C ALA A 82 -6.66 -19.94 5.06
N PRO A 83 -7.89 -20.34 4.70
CA PRO A 83 -8.13 -21.68 4.19
C PRO A 83 -7.40 -21.93 2.85
N ALA A 84 -7.07 -23.20 2.57
CA ALA A 84 -6.45 -23.59 1.32
C ALA A 84 -7.35 -23.21 0.14
N GLY A 85 -6.77 -22.66 -0.92
CA GLY A 85 -7.49 -22.19 -2.09
C GLY A 85 -8.23 -20.86 -1.92
N TYR A 86 -8.15 -20.20 -0.75
CA TYR A 86 -8.73 -18.85 -0.59
C TYR A 86 -8.14 -17.87 -1.59
N GLU A 87 -8.99 -17.02 -2.16
CA GLU A 87 -8.61 -16.01 -3.14
C GLU A 87 -9.00 -14.61 -2.67
N VAL A 88 -8.15 -13.63 -2.93
CA VAL A 88 -8.43 -12.22 -2.60
C VAL A 88 -7.80 -11.28 -3.61
N TRP A 89 -8.50 -10.18 -3.90
CA TRP A 89 -7.95 -9.08 -4.67
C TRP A 89 -7.17 -8.15 -3.75
N VAL A 90 -5.91 -7.89 -4.10
CA VAL A 90 -5.00 -7.01 -3.36
C VAL A 90 -4.53 -5.88 -4.28
N MET A 91 -4.21 -4.73 -3.70
CA MET A 91 -3.66 -3.60 -4.44
C MET A 91 -2.35 -4.00 -5.13
N LEU A 92 -2.09 -3.44 -6.32
CA LEU A 92 -0.82 -3.61 -7.00
C LEU A 92 0.33 -3.14 -6.09
N GLY A 93 1.37 -3.95 -5.95
CA GLY A 93 2.48 -3.70 -5.02
C GLY A 93 2.23 -4.11 -3.57
N SER A 94 1.04 -4.66 -3.25
CA SER A 94 0.83 -5.36 -1.97
C SER A 94 1.85 -6.51 -1.82
N PRO A 95 2.39 -6.75 -0.61
CA PRO A 95 3.12 -7.98 -0.35
C PRO A 95 2.25 -9.21 -0.65
N ILE A 96 2.90 -10.28 -1.09
CA ILE A 96 2.29 -11.60 -1.32
C ILE A 96 2.76 -12.50 -0.19
N PRO A 97 1.86 -13.08 0.63
CA PRO A 97 2.29 -13.94 1.73
C PRO A 97 2.92 -15.25 1.25
N ASP A 98 3.72 -15.87 2.10
CA ASP A 98 4.36 -17.17 1.80
C ASP A 98 3.30 -18.25 1.52
N GLY A 99 3.52 -19.05 0.48
CA GLY A 99 2.55 -20.04 0.03
C GLY A 99 1.44 -19.50 -0.88
N TRP A 100 1.41 -18.18 -1.16
CA TRP A 100 0.44 -17.57 -2.06
C TRP A 100 1.03 -17.31 -3.43
N VAL A 101 0.15 -17.25 -4.43
CA VAL A 101 0.50 -17.00 -5.83
C VAL A 101 -0.43 -15.96 -6.44
N VAL A 102 0.01 -15.29 -7.51
CA VAL A 102 -0.83 -14.40 -8.32
C VAL A 102 -1.46 -15.22 -9.45
N ILE A 103 -2.79 -15.30 -9.49
CA ILE A 103 -3.52 -16.04 -10.52
C ILE A 103 -4.11 -15.14 -11.61
N ARG A 104 -4.37 -13.86 -11.29
CA ARG A 104 -4.90 -12.84 -12.22
C ARG A 104 -4.44 -11.44 -11.82
N SER A 105 -4.53 -10.50 -12.75
CA SER A 105 -4.27 -9.07 -12.52
C SER A 105 -5.27 -8.22 -13.29
N SER A 106 -5.60 -7.06 -12.74
CA SER A 106 -6.57 -6.10 -13.28
C SER A 106 -6.09 -4.66 -13.12
N GLY A 107 -5.03 -4.27 -13.84
CA GLY A 107 -4.52 -2.90 -13.91
C GLY A 107 -3.95 -2.38 -12.58
N THR A 108 -4.80 -2.17 -11.57
CA THR A 108 -4.48 -1.67 -10.24
C THR A 108 -4.52 -2.75 -9.15
N MET A 109 -4.95 -3.98 -9.45
CA MET A 109 -5.05 -5.05 -8.46
C MET A 109 -4.53 -6.39 -8.98
N ASN A 110 -4.13 -7.27 -8.05
CA ASN A 110 -3.79 -8.66 -8.30
C ASN A 110 -4.75 -9.57 -7.54
N GLN A 111 -5.23 -10.64 -8.18
CA GLN A 111 -5.94 -11.71 -7.50
C GLN A 111 -4.91 -12.75 -7.06
N ILE A 112 -4.82 -12.98 -5.76
CA ILE A 112 -3.89 -13.95 -5.17
C ILE A 112 -4.65 -15.15 -4.65
N LYS A 113 -3.98 -16.31 -4.62
CA LYS A 113 -4.54 -17.59 -4.15
C LYS A 113 -3.63 -18.27 -3.14
N ASN A 114 -4.19 -18.76 -2.04
CA ASN A 114 -3.48 -19.54 -1.04
C ASN A 114 -3.27 -20.98 -1.52
N LEU A 115 -2.01 -21.42 -1.65
CA LEU A 115 -1.66 -22.80 -2.01
C LEU A 115 -1.10 -23.61 -0.84
N ASN A 116 -1.13 -23.06 0.38
CA ASN A 116 -0.76 -23.80 1.57
C ASN A 116 -1.68 -25.02 1.75
N ASN A 117 -1.11 -26.16 2.16
CA ASN A 117 -1.79 -27.44 2.34
C ASN A 117 -2.48 -28.00 1.08
N ALA A 118 -2.10 -27.56 -0.11
CA ALA A 118 -2.58 -28.16 -1.35
C ALA A 118 -2.12 -29.62 -1.48
N PRO A 119 -2.98 -30.56 -1.92
CA PRO A 119 -2.61 -31.95 -2.15
C PRO A 119 -1.55 -32.10 -3.25
N SER A 120 -0.71 -33.14 -3.10
CA SER A 120 0.27 -33.52 -4.11
C SER A 120 -0.40 -33.79 -5.46
N GLY A 121 0.25 -33.35 -6.53
CA GLY A 121 -0.25 -33.44 -7.89
C GLY A 121 -1.22 -32.33 -8.30
N GLN A 122 -1.67 -31.46 -7.39
CA GLN A 122 -2.51 -30.32 -7.77
C GLN A 122 -1.76 -29.39 -8.73
N GLU A 123 -2.47 -28.89 -9.75
CA GLU A 123 -1.95 -27.96 -10.75
C GLU A 123 -2.69 -26.62 -10.70
N VAL A 124 -1.95 -25.52 -10.88
CA VAL A 124 -2.50 -24.16 -10.86
C VAL A 124 -1.79 -23.31 -11.92
N TRP A 125 -2.56 -22.58 -12.73
CA TRP A 125 -2.02 -21.53 -13.60
C TRP A 125 -1.80 -20.25 -12.79
N VAL A 126 -0.58 -19.72 -12.85
CA VAL A 126 -0.16 -18.50 -12.16
C VAL A 126 0.39 -17.51 -13.19
N MET A 127 0.28 -16.22 -12.90
CA MET A 127 0.85 -15.18 -13.77
C MET A 127 2.36 -15.31 -13.86
N LEU A 128 2.92 -14.92 -15.01
CA LEU A 128 4.37 -14.77 -15.16
C LEU A 128 4.89 -13.78 -14.11
N GLY A 129 5.94 -14.18 -13.39
CA GLY A 129 6.49 -13.41 -12.26
C GLY A 129 5.79 -13.61 -10.92
N SER A 130 4.72 -14.43 -10.85
CA SER A 130 4.19 -14.90 -9.57
C SER A 130 5.27 -15.62 -8.77
N PRO A 131 5.32 -15.47 -7.43
CA PRO A 131 6.14 -16.35 -6.60
C PRO A 131 5.72 -17.81 -6.82
N ILE A 132 6.71 -18.72 -6.71
CA ILE A 132 6.50 -20.16 -6.74
C ILE A 132 6.73 -20.67 -5.31
N PRO A 133 5.70 -21.20 -4.63
CA PRO A 133 5.86 -21.68 -3.27
C PRO A 133 6.75 -22.93 -3.17
N ASP A 134 7.30 -23.16 -1.98
CA ASP A 134 8.04 -24.38 -1.68
C ASP A 134 7.20 -25.64 -1.96
N GLY A 135 7.83 -26.65 -2.54
CA GLY A 135 7.15 -27.88 -2.95
C GLY A 135 6.31 -27.75 -4.23
N TRP A 136 6.41 -26.63 -4.95
CA TRP A 136 5.83 -26.47 -6.30
C TRP A 136 6.90 -26.34 -7.36
N VAL A 137 6.62 -26.86 -8.56
CA VAL A 137 7.50 -26.75 -9.73
C VAL A 137 6.72 -26.28 -10.95
N ILE A 138 7.36 -25.53 -11.85
CA ILE A 138 6.79 -25.16 -13.14
C ILE A 138 6.85 -26.39 -14.06
N VAL A 139 5.71 -26.78 -14.62
CA VAL A 139 5.60 -27.93 -15.54
C VAL A 139 5.23 -27.53 -16.97
N ARG A 140 4.69 -26.32 -17.17
CA ARG A 140 4.38 -25.74 -18.48
C ARG A 140 4.36 -24.22 -18.40
N SER A 141 4.69 -23.55 -19.50
CA SER A 141 4.55 -22.10 -19.64
C SER A 141 3.72 -21.75 -20.88
N SER A 142 2.94 -20.69 -20.79
CA SER A 142 2.29 -19.98 -21.89
C SER A 142 2.66 -18.51 -21.75
N GLY A 143 2.79 -17.73 -22.83
CA GLY A 143 3.51 -16.43 -22.81
C GLY A 143 3.30 -15.51 -21.59
N THR A 144 2.11 -15.49 -20.99
CA THR A 144 1.78 -14.70 -19.79
C THR A 144 1.56 -15.49 -18.50
N MET A 145 1.65 -16.83 -18.51
CA MET A 145 1.35 -17.69 -17.36
C MET A 145 2.26 -18.93 -17.25
N ASN A 146 2.44 -19.43 -16.04
CA ASN A 146 3.08 -20.71 -15.75
C ASN A 146 2.06 -21.67 -15.12
N LEU A 147 2.03 -22.91 -15.57
CA LEU A 147 1.37 -24.01 -14.88
C LEU A 147 2.36 -24.58 -13.86
N ILE A 148 2.00 -24.51 -12.59
CA ILE A 148 2.76 -25.11 -11.51
C ILE A 148 2.07 -26.35 -10.97
N LYS A 149 2.85 -27.31 -10.49
CA LYS A 149 2.39 -28.57 -9.91
C LYS A 149 2.99 -28.80 -8.53
N ARG A 150 2.17 -29.25 -7.59
CA ARG A 150 2.60 -29.65 -6.24
C ARG A 150 3.31 -31.00 -6.30
N ILE A 151 4.53 -31.09 -5.77
CA ILE A 151 5.36 -32.32 -5.78
C ILE A 151 5.47 -33.02 -4.42
N GLY A 152 5.07 -32.38 -3.32
CA GLY A 152 5.16 -32.92 -1.95
C GLY A 152 3.87 -32.75 -1.17
#